data_AF-A0A7S0SYA3-F1
#
_entry.id   AF-A0A7S0SYA3-F1
#
_cell.length_a   1.000
_cell.length_b   1.000
_cell.length_c   1.000
_cell.angle_alpha   90.00
_cell.angle_beta   90.00
_cell.angle_gamma   90.00
#
_symmetry.space_group_name_H-M   'P 1'
#
loop_
_entity.id
_entity.type
_entity.pdbx_description
1 polymer ?
#
loop_
_entity_poly.entity_id
_entity_poly.type
_entity_poly.pdbx_seq_one_letter_code
_entity_poly.pdbx_strand_id
1 'polypeptide(L)'
;MTATATWTERTKLLASDGAASDEFGKSVAVNGDTVVVGAGDNAEMGSAYVFTRDVAGDLTAGWKQQFKLLASDGVVNAKFGSAVALCGDTVAVGAFFSDSPAGSNSGSAYIFTRDVADDLTVNATWTERTKLLASDGSTNDQFGHSIALSDDIVAVGAIGDADKDLQSGSAYVFTRDVAGNLTANWTQRAKVLASDGAKYDAFGYSVAVSGYTVAVGARTEGDGNTGAMYVLALPPPPPPPYPPPPPSPPPSPPPSPSPPPSPPPPPSPSP
;
A
#
# COMPACT_ATOMS: atom_id res chain seq x y z
N MET A 1 15.88 30.74 -20.89
CA MET A 1 14.42 30.60 -20.80
C MET A 1 14.14 29.37 -19.96
N THR A 2 13.60 29.53 -18.76
CA THR A 2 13.09 28.41 -17.98
C THR A 2 11.73 28.04 -18.56
N ALA A 3 11.62 26.88 -19.20
CA ALA A 3 10.32 26.37 -19.62
C ALA A 3 9.48 26.10 -18.37
N THR A 4 8.39 26.83 -18.19
CA THR A 4 7.37 26.51 -17.20
C THR A 4 6.63 25.27 -17.67
N ALA A 5 6.87 24.13 -17.02
CA ALA A 5 6.07 22.94 -17.22
C ALA A 5 4.63 23.22 -16.76
N THR A 6 3.66 22.97 -17.63
CA THR A 6 2.22 23.10 -17.31
C THR A 6 1.58 21.72 -17.30
N TRP A 7 0.65 21.50 -16.37
CA TRP A 7 -0.20 20.32 -16.38
C TRP A 7 -1.12 20.35 -17.59
N THR A 8 -1.11 19.28 -18.38
CA THR A 8 -1.93 19.11 -19.58
C THR A 8 -2.60 17.75 -19.55
N GLU A 9 -3.88 17.66 -19.88
CA GLU A 9 -4.54 16.37 -20.13
C GLU A 9 -3.83 15.65 -21.28
N ARG A 10 -3.45 14.38 -21.06
CA ARG A 10 -2.74 13.55 -22.05
C ARG A 10 -3.60 12.43 -22.62
N THR A 11 -4.41 11.80 -21.78
CA THR A 11 -5.26 10.69 -22.17
C THR A 11 -6.51 10.66 -21.29
N LYS A 12 -7.58 10.10 -21.85
CA LYS A 12 -8.79 9.71 -21.12
C LYS A 12 -8.87 8.20 -21.09
N LEU A 13 -8.85 7.61 -19.89
CA LEU A 13 -8.99 6.16 -19.71
C LEU A 13 -10.48 5.79 -19.62
N LEU A 14 -10.84 4.69 -20.27
CA LEU A 14 -12.18 4.12 -20.26
C LEU A 14 -12.06 2.61 -20.01
N ALA A 15 -12.99 2.03 -19.25
CA ALA A 15 -13.14 0.59 -19.18
C ALA A 15 -13.50 0.01 -20.55
N SER A 16 -12.87 -1.10 -20.95
CA SER A 16 -13.10 -1.78 -22.22
C SER A 16 -14.54 -2.31 -22.37
N ASP A 17 -15.19 -2.58 -21.24
CA ASP A 17 -16.54 -3.12 -21.12
C ASP A 17 -17.50 -2.15 -20.40
N GLY A 18 -17.14 -0.86 -20.31
CA GLY A 18 -17.94 0.12 -19.58
C GLY A 18 -19.37 0.24 -20.10
N ALA A 19 -20.33 0.14 -19.18
CA ALA A 19 -21.76 0.27 -19.40
C ALA A 19 -22.36 1.44 -18.60
N ALA A 20 -23.65 1.71 -18.86
CA ALA A 20 -24.38 2.74 -18.15
C ALA A 20 -24.47 2.39 -16.66
N SER A 21 -24.24 3.39 -15.80
CA SER A 21 -24.25 3.26 -14.33
C SER A 21 -23.13 2.43 -13.72
N ASP A 22 -22.10 2.05 -14.48
CA ASP A 22 -20.94 1.34 -13.90
C ASP A 22 -20.08 2.22 -12.99
N GLU A 23 -20.31 3.53 -12.94
CA GLU A 23 -19.58 4.46 -12.07
C GLU A 23 -18.05 4.34 -12.20
N PHE A 24 -17.51 4.00 -13.37
CA PHE A 24 -16.06 3.92 -13.59
C PHE A 24 -15.40 5.25 -13.22
N GLY A 25 -14.39 5.18 -12.34
CA GLY A 25 -13.78 6.37 -11.74
C GLY A 25 -14.27 6.66 -10.32
N LYS A 26 -15.11 5.80 -9.74
CA LYS A 26 -15.59 5.89 -8.35
C LYS A 26 -14.45 6.03 -7.33
N SER A 27 -13.35 5.34 -7.59
CA SER A 27 -12.11 5.45 -6.84
C SER A 27 -10.92 5.28 -7.77
N VAL A 28 -9.79 5.91 -7.45
CA VAL A 28 -8.57 5.87 -8.27
C VAL A 28 -7.32 5.77 -7.41
N ALA A 29 -6.33 5.02 -7.89
CA ALA A 29 -4.99 4.98 -7.32
C ALA A 29 -3.95 4.95 -8.44
N VAL A 30 -2.78 5.55 -8.21
CA VAL A 30 -1.69 5.60 -9.18
C VAL A 30 -0.35 5.35 -8.50
N ASN A 31 0.49 4.52 -9.11
CA ASN A 31 1.87 4.30 -8.70
C ASN A 31 2.72 4.12 -9.96
N GLY A 32 3.54 5.14 -10.26
CA GLY A 32 4.39 5.16 -11.45
C GLY A 32 3.61 4.98 -12.75
N ASP A 33 3.83 3.84 -13.40
CA ASP A 33 3.25 3.47 -14.69
C ASP A 33 2.00 2.59 -14.58
N THR A 34 1.44 2.44 -13.38
CA THR A 34 0.22 1.67 -13.12
C THR A 34 -0.86 2.57 -12.50
N VAL A 35 -2.08 2.45 -13.01
CA VAL A 35 -3.28 3.11 -12.49
C VAL A 35 -4.34 2.04 -12.21
N VAL A 36 -5.01 2.15 -11.07
CA VAL A 36 -6.18 1.32 -10.75
C VAL A 36 -7.41 2.21 -10.63
N VAL A 37 -8.50 1.79 -11.26
CA VAL A 37 -9.77 2.51 -11.25
C VAL A 37 -10.89 1.60 -10.79
N GLY A 38 -11.59 1.97 -9.72
CA GLY A 38 -12.77 1.27 -9.24
C GLY A 38 -14.04 1.63 -10.02
N ALA A 39 -14.97 0.68 -10.08
CA ALA A 39 -16.27 0.80 -10.74
C ALA A 39 -17.34 -0.01 -10.00
N GLY A 40 -18.58 0.45 -10.06
CA GLY A 40 -19.78 -0.23 -9.54
C GLY A 40 -20.11 -1.53 -10.26
N ASP A 41 -20.06 -1.58 -11.59
CA ASP A 41 -20.16 -2.75 -12.51
C ASP A 41 -21.01 -3.99 -12.09
N ASN A 42 -21.73 -4.58 -13.05
CA ASN A 42 -22.50 -5.82 -12.87
C ASN A 42 -23.45 -5.78 -11.65
N ALA A 43 -24.36 -4.78 -11.65
CA ALA A 43 -25.31 -4.53 -10.57
C ALA A 43 -24.65 -4.31 -9.21
N GLU A 44 -23.64 -3.43 -9.17
CA GLU A 44 -22.95 -3.06 -7.93
C GLU A 44 -22.20 -4.21 -7.26
N MET A 45 -21.97 -5.32 -7.99
CA MET A 45 -21.02 -6.36 -7.59
C MET A 45 -19.63 -5.76 -7.49
N GLY A 46 -19.29 -4.88 -8.44
CA GLY A 46 -18.07 -4.09 -8.41
C GLY A 46 -16.93 -4.69 -9.18
N SER A 47 -16.08 -3.82 -9.71
CA SER A 47 -14.85 -4.17 -10.43
C SER A 47 -13.74 -3.15 -10.13
N ALA A 48 -12.49 -3.55 -10.33
CA ALA A 48 -11.36 -2.62 -10.39
C ALA A 48 -10.52 -2.90 -11.63
N TYR A 49 -10.14 -1.86 -12.35
CA TYR A 49 -9.46 -1.96 -13.64
C TYR A 49 -8.03 -1.49 -13.51
N VAL A 50 -7.09 -2.32 -13.94
CA VAL A 50 -5.66 -2.01 -13.96
C VAL A 50 -5.29 -1.50 -15.35
N PHE A 51 -4.74 -0.29 -15.41
CA PHE A 51 -4.16 0.30 -16.60
C PHE A 51 -2.65 0.42 -16.42
N THR A 52 -1.91 0.09 -17.47
CA THR A 52 -0.47 0.30 -17.52
C THR A 52 -0.08 1.17 -18.71
N ARG A 53 0.99 1.94 -18.51
CA ARG A 53 1.55 2.77 -19.56
C ARG A 53 2.23 1.90 -20.62
N ASP A 54 2.00 2.22 -21.89
CA ASP A 54 2.53 1.47 -23.04
C ASP A 54 4.06 1.38 -23.03
N VAL A 55 4.73 2.44 -22.58
CA VAL A 55 6.18 2.53 -22.48
C VAL A 55 6.53 3.08 -21.09
N ALA A 56 7.17 2.23 -20.27
CA ALA A 56 7.54 2.59 -18.91
C ALA A 56 8.35 3.90 -18.85
N GLY A 57 7.98 4.80 -17.95
CA GLY A 57 8.63 6.10 -17.75
C GLY A 57 8.34 7.18 -18.80
N ASP A 58 7.79 6.85 -19.98
CA ASP A 58 7.52 7.84 -21.02
C ASP A 58 6.18 8.56 -20.80
N LEU A 59 6.21 9.77 -20.24
CA LEU A 59 5.01 10.56 -19.94
C LEU A 59 4.17 10.95 -21.17
N THR A 60 4.65 10.67 -22.38
CA THR A 60 3.93 10.89 -23.64
C THR A 60 3.28 9.62 -24.20
N ALA A 61 3.62 8.45 -23.65
CA ALA A 61 3.07 7.18 -24.08
C ALA A 61 1.59 7.04 -23.71
N GLY A 62 0.90 6.21 -24.50
CA GLY A 62 -0.47 5.80 -24.23
C GLY A 62 -0.58 4.92 -23.00
N TRP A 63 -1.82 4.57 -22.67
CA TRP A 63 -2.16 3.67 -21.58
C TRP A 63 -3.09 2.59 -22.12
N LYS A 64 -2.97 1.37 -21.59
CA LYS A 64 -3.84 0.25 -21.92
C LYS A 64 -4.44 -0.35 -20.67
N GLN A 65 -5.71 -0.74 -20.76
CA GLN A 65 -6.29 -1.61 -19.76
C GLN A 65 -5.60 -2.97 -19.87
N GLN A 66 -4.91 -3.36 -18.81
CA GLN A 66 -4.19 -4.63 -18.72
C GLN A 66 -5.08 -5.72 -18.11
N PHE A 67 -5.86 -5.37 -17.08
CA PHE A 67 -6.59 -6.36 -16.30
C PHE A 67 -7.87 -5.80 -15.69
N LYS A 68 -8.84 -6.69 -15.45
CA LYS A 68 -10.06 -6.42 -14.66
C LYS A 68 -10.04 -7.33 -13.44
N LEU A 69 -9.94 -6.73 -12.26
CA LEU A 69 -9.97 -7.40 -10.96
C LEU A 69 -11.41 -7.57 -10.52
N LEU A 70 -11.73 -8.78 -10.09
CA LEU A 70 -13.03 -9.18 -9.53
C LEU A 70 -12.77 -9.90 -8.21
N ALA A 71 -13.62 -9.68 -7.22
CA ALA A 71 -13.62 -10.51 -6.02
C ALA A 71 -13.95 -11.96 -6.39
N SER A 72 -13.17 -12.92 -5.87
CA SER A 72 -13.36 -14.35 -6.11
C SER A 72 -14.73 -14.87 -5.66
N ASP A 73 -15.34 -14.20 -4.68
CA ASP A 73 -16.67 -14.45 -4.13
C ASP A 73 -17.62 -13.26 -4.33
N GLY A 74 -17.42 -12.49 -5.41
CA GLY A 74 -18.25 -11.33 -5.75
C GLY A 74 -19.74 -11.64 -5.81
N VAL A 75 -20.54 -10.82 -5.14
CA VAL A 75 -22.00 -10.86 -5.13
C VAL A 75 -22.58 -9.49 -5.47
N VAL A 76 -23.80 -9.48 -6.01
CA VAL A 76 -24.55 -8.25 -6.32
C VAL A 76 -24.59 -7.33 -5.10
N ASN A 77 -24.43 -6.02 -5.32
CA ASN A 77 -24.35 -4.97 -4.29
C ASN A 77 -23.17 -5.04 -3.30
N ALA A 78 -22.16 -5.89 -3.49
CA ALA A 78 -21.00 -5.94 -2.59
C ALA A 78 -20.16 -4.64 -2.58
N LYS A 79 -20.32 -3.77 -3.59
CA LYS A 79 -19.57 -2.52 -3.76
C LYS A 79 -18.05 -2.72 -3.88
N PHE A 80 -17.61 -3.83 -4.47
CA PHE A 80 -16.19 -4.00 -4.80
C PHE A 80 -15.71 -2.83 -5.69
N GLY A 81 -14.48 -2.35 -5.50
CA GLY A 81 -13.96 -1.20 -6.24
C GLY A 81 -14.47 0.17 -5.74
N SER A 82 -15.26 0.20 -4.65
CA SER A 82 -15.67 1.47 -4.02
C SER A 82 -14.48 2.22 -3.40
N ALA A 83 -13.46 1.50 -2.94
CA ALA A 83 -12.18 2.03 -2.53
C ALA A 83 -11.06 1.19 -3.17
N VAL A 84 -10.03 1.84 -3.71
CA VAL A 84 -8.84 1.18 -4.25
C VAL A 84 -7.57 1.87 -3.73
N ALA A 85 -6.55 1.08 -3.45
CA ALA A 85 -5.20 1.56 -3.16
C ALA A 85 -4.17 0.72 -3.92
N LEU A 86 -3.06 1.34 -4.32
CA LEU A 86 -2.01 0.73 -5.14
C LEU A 86 -0.64 1.14 -4.59
N CYS A 87 0.24 0.16 -4.38
CA CYS A 87 1.65 0.37 -4.09
C CYS A 87 2.47 -0.71 -4.81
N GLY A 88 3.31 -0.30 -5.77
CA GLY A 88 4.06 -1.22 -6.61
C GLY A 88 3.15 -2.27 -7.28
N ASP A 89 3.46 -3.54 -7.04
CA ASP A 89 2.74 -4.69 -7.59
C ASP A 89 1.57 -5.17 -6.70
N THR A 90 1.08 -4.35 -5.78
CA THR A 90 0.01 -4.72 -4.84
C THR A 90 -1.16 -3.76 -4.92
N VAL A 91 -2.36 -4.32 -5.06
CA VAL A 91 -3.62 -3.58 -5.10
C VAL A 91 -4.49 -4.06 -3.95
N ALA A 92 -5.05 -3.12 -3.20
CA ALA A 92 -6.07 -3.39 -2.20
C ALA A 92 -7.41 -2.80 -2.67
N VAL A 93 -8.48 -3.58 -2.60
CA VAL A 93 -9.82 -3.19 -3.09
C VAL A 93 -10.88 -3.45 -2.03
N GLY A 94 -11.72 -2.46 -1.76
CA GLY A 94 -12.77 -2.52 -0.75
C GLY A 94 -14.11 -2.96 -1.33
N ALA A 95 -14.85 -3.75 -0.56
CA ALA A 95 -16.22 -4.20 -0.82
C ALA A 95 -17.06 -4.09 0.46
N PHE A 96 -17.39 -2.87 0.85
CA PHE A 96 -17.95 -2.60 2.19
C PHE A 96 -19.36 -3.12 2.43
N PHE A 97 -20.07 -3.58 1.38
CA PHE A 97 -21.37 -4.26 1.50
C PHE A 97 -21.28 -5.75 1.15
N SER A 98 -20.08 -6.31 1.03
CA SER A 98 -19.95 -7.77 0.93
C SER A 98 -20.40 -8.41 2.24
N ASP A 99 -21.11 -9.52 2.13
CA ASP A 99 -21.34 -10.40 3.27
C ASP A 99 -20.07 -11.20 3.57
N SER A 100 -19.90 -11.54 4.85
CA SER A 100 -18.84 -12.44 5.30
C SER A 100 -19.40 -13.39 6.37
N PRO A 101 -18.64 -14.40 6.82
CA PRO A 101 -19.04 -15.25 7.94
C PRO A 101 -19.37 -14.47 9.23
N ALA A 102 -18.92 -13.22 9.35
CA ALA A 102 -19.17 -12.32 10.47
C ALA A 102 -20.58 -11.67 10.44
N GLY A 103 -21.25 -11.65 9.28
CA GLY A 103 -22.61 -11.12 9.15
C GLY A 103 -22.85 -10.35 7.85
N SER A 104 -24.10 -9.95 7.64
CA SER A 104 -24.49 -9.18 6.45
C SER A 104 -23.88 -7.79 6.46
N ASN A 105 -23.40 -7.30 5.32
CA ASN A 105 -22.70 -6.01 5.18
C ASN A 105 -21.57 -5.80 6.21
N SER A 106 -20.97 -6.89 6.72
CA SER A 106 -19.78 -6.80 7.57
C SER A 106 -18.60 -6.22 6.77
N GLY A 107 -18.61 -6.42 5.45
CA GLY A 107 -17.65 -5.84 4.53
C GLY A 107 -16.35 -6.64 4.45
N SER A 108 -15.62 -6.43 3.35
CA SER A 108 -14.34 -7.11 3.07
C SER A 108 -13.39 -6.17 2.35
N ALA A 109 -12.10 -6.50 2.39
CA ALA A 109 -11.09 -5.95 1.50
C ALA A 109 -10.32 -7.09 0.84
N TYR A 110 -9.86 -6.90 -0.40
CA TYR A 110 -9.20 -7.92 -1.18
C TYR A 110 -7.82 -7.43 -1.61
N ILE A 111 -6.81 -8.27 -1.45
CA ILE A 111 -5.45 -8.00 -1.90
C ILE A 111 -5.19 -8.77 -3.18
N PHE A 112 -4.86 -8.04 -4.24
CA PHE A 112 -4.36 -8.59 -5.49
C PHE A 112 -2.88 -8.25 -5.61
N THR A 113 -2.11 -9.15 -6.20
CA THR A 113 -0.75 -8.82 -6.62
C THR A 113 -0.50 -9.25 -8.04
N ARG A 114 0.39 -8.52 -8.70
CA ARG A 114 0.96 -8.95 -9.98
C ARG A 114 1.73 -10.24 -9.76
N ASP A 115 1.60 -11.19 -10.69
CA ASP A 115 2.24 -12.50 -10.53
C ASP A 115 3.75 -12.44 -10.76
N VAL A 116 4.18 -11.56 -11.66
CA VAL A 116 5.60 -11.26 -11.93
C VAL A 116 5.82 -9.79 -11.59
N ALA A 117 6.75 -9.53 -10.66
CA ALA A 117 7.05 -8.17 -10.23
C ALA A 117 7.47 -7.28 -11.42
N ASP A 118 7.01 -6.04 -11.42
CA ASP A 118 7.30 -5.02 -12.45
C ASP A 118 6.88 -5.37 -13.90
N ASP A 119 6.14 -6.46 -14.12
CA ASP A 119 5.64 -6.82 -15.46
C ASP A 119 4.51 -5.87 -15.90
N LEU A 120 4.86 -4.89 -16.73
CA LEU A 120 3.93 -3.94 -17.35
C LEU A 120 3.43 -4.41 -18.72
N THR A 121 3.69 -5.65 -19.12
CA THR A 121 3.23 -6.15 -20.43
C THR A 121 1.72 -6.36 -20.43
N VAL A 122 1.13 -6.37 -21.63
CA VAL A 122 -0.31 -6.61 -21.81
C VAL A 122 -0.79 -7.99 -21.32
N ASN A 123 0.14 -8.93 -21.09
CA ASN A 123 -0.16 -10.29 -20.62
C ASN A 123 0.08 -10.45 -19.11
N ALA A 124 0.52 -9.41 -18.41
CA ALA A 124 0.81 -9.47 -16.99
C ALA A 124 -0.48 -9.74 -16.20
N THR A 125 -0.45 -10.82 -15.42
CA THR A 125 -1.59 -11.32 -14.65
C THR A 125 -1.58 -10.81 -13.22
N TRP A 126 -2.78 -10.70 -12.67
CA TRP A 126 -3.02 -10.34 -11.27
C TRP A 126 -3.81 -11.45 -10.60
N THR A 127 -3.37 -11.84 -9.40
CA THR A 127 -4.01 -12.88 -8.61
C THR A 127 -4.52 -12.31 -7.29
N GLU A 128 -5.77 -12.64 -6.93
CA GLU A 128 -6.28 -12.41 -5.57
C GLU A 128 -5.50 -13.27 -4.58
N ARG A 129 -4.73 -12.65 -3.70
CA ARG A 129 -3.88 -13.33 -2.72
C ARG A 129 -4.61 -13.59 -1.42
N THR A 130 -5.45 -12.66 -1.01
CA THR A 130 -6.12 -12.76 0.28
C THR A 130 -7.37 -11.89 0.33
N LYS A 131 -8.37 -12.38 1.06
CA LYS A 131 -9.53 -11.62 1.52
C LYS A 131 -9.29 -11.23 2.98
N LEU A 132 -9.18 -9.93 3.25
CA LEU A 132 -9.07 -9.35 4.58
C LEU A 132 -10.47 -9.18 5.18
N LEU A 133 -10.62 -9.60 6.43
CA LEU A 133 -11.81 -9.43 7.25
C LEU A 133 -11.39 -8.78 8.56
N ALA A 134 -12.25 -7.96 9.14
CA ALA A 134 -12.10 -7.55 10.54
C ALA A 134 -12.17 -8.79 11.45
N SER A 135 -11.21 -8.94 12.37
CA SER A 135 -11.15 -10.07 13.30
C SER A 135 -12.39 -10.25 14.17
N ASP A 136 -13.09 -9.14 14.41
CA ASP A 136 -14.28 -8.97 15.23
C ASP A 136 -15.44 -8.38 14.42
N GLY A 137 -15.40 -8.56 13.10
CA GLY A 137 -16.44 -8.05 12.20
C GLY A 137 -17.83 -8.52 12.60
N SER A 138 -18.80 -7.64 12.39
CA SER A 138 -20.20 -7.81 12.72
C SER A 138 -21.09 -7.27 11.61
N THR A 139 -22.38 -7.52 11.74
CA THR A 139 -23.39 -7.08 10.78
C THR A 139 -23.39 -5.55 10.67
N ASN A 140 -23.30 -5.04 9.44
CA ASN A 140 -23.25 -3.62 9.09
C ASN A 140 -22.00 -2.85 9.54
N ASP A 141 -20.89 -3.50 9.90
CA ASP A 141 -19.64 -2.78 10.23
C ASP A 141 -19.03 -2.07 9.02
N GLN A 142 -19.34 -2.55 7.81
CA GLN A 142 -18.90 -1.95 6.54
C GLN A 142 -17.38 -1.86 6.40
N PHE A 143 -16.66 -2.90 6.83
CA PHE A 143 -15.22 -3.01 6.62
C PHE A 143 -14.87 -2.94 5.13
N GLY A 144 -13.85 -2.17 4.77
CA GLY A 144 -13.51 -1.92 3.36
C GLY A 144 -14.12 -0.64 2.81
N HIS A 145 -14.78 0.18 3.65
CA HIS A 145 -15.36 1.47 3.23
C HIS A 145 -14.30 2.44 2.72
N SER A 146 -13.14 2.47 3.39
CA SER A 146 -11.96 3.20 2.94
C SER A 146 -10.73 2.31 3.05
N ILE A 147 -9.77 2.50 2.14
CA ILE A 147 -8.54 1.70 2.09
C ILE A 147 -7.36 2.60 1.75
N ALA A 148 -6.24 2.38 2.43
CA ALA A 148 -4.94 2.93 2.06
C ALA A 148 -3.87 1.85 2.17
N LEU A 149 -2.86 1.94 1.30
CA LEU A 149 -1.77 0.97 1.19
C LEU A 149 -0.46 1.74 1.01
N SER A 150 0.54 1.40 1.83
CA SER A 150 1.92 1.84 1.68
C SER A 150 2.82 0.65 1.98
N ASP A 151 3.66 0.28 1.01
CA ASP A 151 4.57 -0.86 1.11
C ASP A 151 3.82 -2.15 1.53
N ASP A 152 4.10 -2.63 2.75
CA ASP A 152 3.55 -3.84 3.34
C ASP A 152 2.50 -3.54 4.43
N ILE A 153 1.90 -2.35 4.44
CA ILE A 153 0.89 -1.91 5.42
C ILE A 153 -0.39 -1.51 4.71
N VAL A 154 -1.50 -2.12 5.11
CA VAL A 154 -2.85 -1.78 4.66
C VAL A 154 -3.65 -1.24 5.85
N ALA A 155 -4.25 -0.06 5.69
CA ALA A 155 -5.27 0.44 6.61
C ALA A 155 -6.65 0.33 5.95
N VAL A 156 -7.64 -0.13 6.71
CA VAL A 156 -9.02 -0.32 6.25
C VAL A 156 -10.00 0.29 7.24
N GLY A 157 -10.92 1.13 6.76
CA GLY A 157 -11.99 1.71 7.56
C GLY A 157 -13.24 0.82 7.60
N ALA A 158 -13.93 0.83 8.75
CA ALA A 158 -15.21 0.19 9.00
C ALA A 158 -16.12 1.19 9.74
N ILE A 159 -16.87 1.99 8.98
CA ILE A 159 -17.59 3.14 9.53
C ILE A 159 -18.85 2.77 10.34
N GLY A 160 -19.34 1.54 10.17
CA GLY A 160 -20.53 1.06 10.86
C GLY A 160 -20.24 0.34 12.18
N ASP A 161 -18.96 0.05 12.45
CA ASP A 161 -18.49 -0.60 13.66
C ASP A 161 -18.98 0.16 14.91
N ALA A 162 -19.47 -0.60 15.89
CA ALA A 162 -20.22 -0.07 17.02
C ALA A 162 -19.58 -0.38 18.39
N ASP A 163 -18.27 -0.67 18.41
CA ASP A 163 -17.58 -1.11 19.62
C ASP A 163 -17.51 -0.05 20.72
N LYS A 164 -17.49 1.24 20.35
CA LYS A 164 -17.59 2.34 21.32
C LYS A 164 -19.02 2.83 21.52
N ASP A 165 -19.70 3.09 20.42
CA ASP A 165 -21.11 3.48 20.39
C ASP A 165 -21.67 3.21 18.99
N LEU A 166 -22.98 3.40 18.78
CA LEU A 166 -23.64 3.14 17.51
C LEU A 166 -22.95 3.88 16.34
N GLN A 167 -22.35 3.12 15.43
CA GLN A 167 -21.61 3.64 14.27
C GLN A 167 -20.54 4.67 14.65
N SER A 168 -19.87 4.46 15.79
CA SER A 168 -18.66 5.23 16.14
C SER A 168 -17.55 5.00 15.12
N GLY A 169 -17.53 3.82 14.50
CA GLY A 169 -16.58 3.43 13.47
C GLY A 169 -15.24 2.95 14.03
N SER A 170 -14.50 2.24 13.19
CA SER A 170 -13.20 1.65 13.48
C SER A 170 -12.28 1.72 12.27
N ALA A 171 -10.97 1.62 12.49
CA ALA A 171 -10.00 1.34 11.46
C ALA A 171 -9.12 0.15 11.84
N TYR A 172 -8.68 -0.61 10.85
CA TYR A 172 -7.92 -1.83 11.02
C TYR A 172 -6.63 -1.74 10.25
N VAL A 173 -5.53 -2.19 10.84
CA VAL A 173 -4.21 -2.17 10.22
C VAL A 173 -3.74 -3.60 10.02
N PHE A 174 -3.41 -3.95 8.79
CA PHE A 174 -2.84 -5.23 8.39
C PHE A 174 -1.41 -5.03 7.90
N THR A 175 -0.57 -6.04 8.12
CA THR A 175 0.79 -6.08 7.55
C THR A 175 1.01 -7.37 6.81
N ARG A 176 1.76 -7.31 5.71
CA ARG A 176 2.26 -8.51 5.03
C ARG A 176 3.20 -9.27 5.95
N ASP A 177 3.04 -10.59 6.03
CA ASP A 177 3.80 -11.43 6.95
C ASP A 177 5.29 -11.53 6.57
N VAL A 178 5.59 -11.44 5.28
CA VAL A 178 6.96 -11.41 4.75
C VAL A 178 7.08 -10.18 3.86
N ALA A 179 7.82 -9.19 4.32
CA ALA A 179 8.00 -7.91 3.64
C ALA A 179 8.43 -8.09 2.17
N GLY A 180 7.76 -7.38 1.25
CA GLY A 180 8.03 -7.45 -0.19
C GLY A 180 7.62 -8.75 -0.90
N ASN A 181 7.21 -9.81 -0.20
CA ASN A 181 6.83 -11.07 -0.83
C ASN A 181 5.37 -11.02 -1.31
N LEU A 182 5.16 -10.86 -2.62
CA LEU A 182 3.85 -10.76 -3.26
C LEU A 182 2.92 -11.98 -3.01
N THR A 183 3.45 -13.12 -2.55
CA THR A 183 2.65 -14.31 -2.25
C THR A 183 2.39 -14.52 -0.75
N ALA A 184 2.96 -13.68 0.12
CA ALA A 184 2.79 -13.80 1.55
C ALA A 184 1.38 -13.40 2.01
N ASN A 185 0.95 -14.02 3.10
CA ASN A 185 -0.30 -13.68 3.77
C ASN A 185 -0.21 -12.31 4.46
N TRP A 186 -1.37 -11.83 4.91
CA TRP A 186 -1.52 -10.59 5.65
C TRP A 186 -2.15 -10.86 7.02
N THR A 187 -1.61 -10.23 8.05
CA THR A 187 -2.08 -10.37 9.43
C THR A 187 -2.59 -9.03 9.94
N GLN A 188 -3.77 -9.02 10.58
CA GLN A 188 -4.25 -7.86 11.32
C GLN A 188 -3.34 -7.60 12.52
N ARG A 189 -2.73 -6.42 12.58
CA ARG A 189 -1.83 -5.99 13.66
C ARG A 189 -2.51 -5.08 14.68
N ALA A 190 -3.54 -4.35 14.26
CA ALA A 190 -4.27 -3.46 15.15
C ALA A 190 -5.72 -3.28 14.70
N LYS A 191 -6.60 -3.09 15.70
CA LYS A 191 -7.86 -2.37 15.58
C LYS A 191 -7.68 -1.02 16.26
N VAL A 192 -8.21 0.03 15.65
CA VAL A 192 -8.09 1.41 16.08
C VAL A 192 -9.47 1.99 16.28
N LEU A 193 -9.68 2.57 17.45
CA LEU A 193 -10.88 3.30 17.85
C LEU A 193 -10.50 4.76 18.11
N ALA A 194 -11.38 5.70 17.77
CA ALA A 194 -11.24 7.08 18.23
C ALA A 194 -11.20 7.12 19.77
N SER A 195 -10.30 7.89 20.38
CA SER A 195 -10.17 7.97 21.86
C SER A 195 -11.44 8.48 22.54
N ASP A 196 -12.17 9.33 21.84
CA ASP A 196 -13.42 10.01 22.19
C ASP A 196 -14.60 9.57 21.31
N GLY A 197 -14.45 8.44 20.59
CA GLY A 197 -15.46 7.95 19.66
C GLY A 197 -16.86 7.86 20.28
N ALA A 198 -17.80 8.53 19.63
CA ALA A 198 -19.19 8.66 20.00
C ALA A 198 -20.10 8.21 18.85
N LYS A 199 -21.40 8.19 19.13
CA LYS A 199 -22.44 7.77 18.20
C LYS A 199 -22.39 8.59 16.90
N TYR A 200 -22.33 7.87 15.77
CA TYR A 200 -22.31 8.41 14.41
C TYR A 200 -21.08 9.22 14.01
N ASP A 201 -19.97 9.16 14.75
CA ASP A 201 -18.72 9.86 14.37
C ASP A 201 -18.09 9.34 13.07
N ALA A 202 -18.42 8.10 12.69
CA ALA A 202 -17.95 7.43 11.48
C ALA A 202 -16.42 7.44 11.38
N PHE A 203 -15.71 7.12 12.47
CA PHE A 203 -14.27 6.90 12.44
C PHE A 203 -13.93 5.79 11.42
N GLY A 204 -12.85 5.99 10.66
CA GLY A 204 -12.54 5.12 9.51
C GLY A 204 -13.20 5.56 8.20
N TYR A 205 -13.84 6.74 8.18
CA TYR A 205 -14.45 7.26 6.95
C TYR A 205 -13.43 7.42 5.81
N SER A 206 -12.26 7.92 6.15
CA SER A 206 -11.10 7.99 5.26
C SER A 206 -9.86 7.53 6.02
N VAL A 207 -8.98 6.79 5.34
CA VAL A 207 -7.69 6.38 5.89
C VAL A 207 -6.57 6.79 4.94
N ALA A 208 -5.39 7.08 5.51
CA ALA A 208 -4.16 7.27 4.77
C ALA A 208 -3.01 6.56 5.49
N VAL A 209 -2.06 6.02 4.73
CA VAL A 209 -0.86 5.38 5.27
C VAL A 209 0.36 5.97 4.58
N SER A 210 1.39 6.27 5.35
CA SER A 210 2.71 6.59 4.83
C SER A 210 3.77 6.06 5.78
N GLY A 211 4.56 5.10 5.31
CA GLY A 211 5.46 4.32 6.16
C GLY A 211 4.69 3.73 7.35
N TYR A 212 5.18 3.96 8.58
CA TYR A 212 4.56 3.47 9.81
C TYR A 212 3.50 4.41 10.41
N THR A 213 3.05 5.42 9.66
CA THR A 213 2.03 6.37 10.11
C THR A 213 0.70 6.08 9.42
N VAL A 214 -0.36 5.93 10.22
CA VAL A 214 -1.74 5.80 9.76
C VAL A 214 -2.53 7.01 10.23
N ALA A 215 -3.19 7.70 9.32
CA ALA A 215 -4.15 8.76 9.63
C ALA A 215 -5.56 8.26 9.36
N VAL A 216 -6.49 8.55 10.27
CA VAL A 216 -7.88 8.10 10.19
C VAL A 216 -8.81 9.30 10.41
N GLY A 217 -9.74 9.50 9.49
CA GLY A 217 -10.76 10.54 9.58
C GLY A 217 -12.06 10.03 10.20
N ALA A 218 -12.69 10.89 11.00
CA ALA A 218 -14.04 10.76 11.53
C ALA A 218 -14.83 12.00 11.08
N ARG A 219 -15.48 11.92 9.91
CA ARG A 219 -16.04 13.09 9.23
C ARG A 219 -17.22 13.74 9.96
N THR A 220 -17.84 13.01 10.88
CA THR A 220 -19.07 13.41 11.58
C THR A 220 -18.83 13.55 13.08
N GLU A 221 -17.59 13.46 13.53
CA GLU A 221 -17.20 13.75 14.91
C GLU A 221 -17.46 15.23 15.25
N GLY A 222 -17.79 15.49 16.52
CA GLY A 222 -17.95 16.82 17.08
C GLY A 222 -19.30 17.49 16.80
N ASP A 223 -19.56 18.60 17.51
CA ASP A 223 -20.83 19.31 17.43
C ASP A 223 -21.08 19.88 16.02
N GLY A 224 -22.13 19.38 15.36
CA GLY A 224 -22.49 19.80 14.01
C GLY A 224 -21.64 19.18 12.90
N ASN A 225 -21.02 18.02 13.14
CA ASN A 225 -20.16 17.30 12.18
C ASN A 225 -18.92 18.12 11.78
N THR A 226 -18.23 18.71 12.76
CA THR A 226 -16.98 19.46 12.51
C THR A 226 -15.86 18.58 11.99
N GLY A 227 -15.91 17.29 12.35
CA GLY A 227 -14.98 16.25 11.97
C GLY A 227 -13.65 16.31 12.72
N ALA A 228 -13.01 15.13 12.84
CA ALA A 228 -11.68 14.98 13.41
C ALA A 228 -10.80 14.06 12.56
N MET A 229 -9.49 14.15 12.78
CA MET A 229 -8.50 13.23 12.25
C MET A 229 -7.58 12.77 13.39
N TYR A 230 -7.29 11.48 13.40
CA TYR A 230 -6.46 10.83 14.39
C TYR A 230 -5.25 10.23 13.71
N VAL A 231 -4.07 10.40 14.30
CA VAL A 231 -2.81 9.91 13.75
C VAL A 231 -2.24 8.87 14.69
N LEU A 232 -1.89 7.72 14.11
CA LEU A 232 -1.24 6.61 14.78
C LEU A 232 0.13 6.41 14.15
N ALA A 233 1.15 6.32 14.98
CA ALA A 233 2.51 6.01 14.53
C ALA A 233 3.00 4.79 15.30
N LEU A 234 3.44 3.76 14.59
CA LEU A 234 4.26 2.70 15.20
C LEU A 234 5.70 3.21 15.30
N PRO A 235 6.40 3.00 16.43
CA PRO A 235 7.82 3.29 16.49
C PRO A 235 8.55 2.44 15.44
N PRO A 236 9.57 2.98 14.75
CA PRO A 236 10.33 2.21 13.78
C PRO A 236 10.92 0.97 14.48
N PRO A 237 11.05 -0.18 13.78
CA PRO A 237 11.74 -1.33 14.35
C PRO A 237 13.13 -0.90 14.84
N PRO A 238 13.62 -1.47 15.97
CA PRO A 238 14.95 -1.16 16.45
C PRO A 238 15.97 -1.46 15.34
N PRO A 239 17.04 -0.65 15.20
CA PRO A 239 18.06 -0.93 14.20
C PRO A 239 18.59 -2.35 14.38
N PRO A 240 18.95 -3.05 13.29
CA PRO A 240 19.54 -4.37 13.41
C PRO A 240 20.74 -4.32 14.37
N PRO A 241 21.02 -5.38 15.13
CA PRO A 241 22.20 -5.43 15.98
C PRO A 241 23.41 -5.08 15.10
N TYR A 242 24.22 -4.11 15.55
CA TYR A 242 25.42 -3.71 14.82
C TYR A 242 26.20 -4.98 14.44
N PRO A 243 26.66 -5.13 13.18
CA PRO A 243 27.56 -6.21 12.86
C PRO A 243 28.73 -6.15 13.83
N PRO A 244 29.26 -7.30 14.30
CA PRO A 244 30.43 -7.29 15.16
C PRO A 244 31.52 -6.45 14.50
N PRO A 245 32.29 -5.66 15.29
CA PRO A 245 33.35 -4.84 14.73
C PRO A 245 34.24 -5.70 13.84
N PRO A 246 34.75 -5.16 12.72
CA PRO A 246 35.66 -5.91 11.86
C PRO A 246 36.81 -6.47 12.72
N PRO A 247 37.29 -7.69 12.43
CA PRO A 247 38.39 -8.27 13.19
C PRO A 247 39.55 -7.29 13.23
N SER A 248 40.22 -7.19 14.38
CA SER A 248 41.40 -6.36 14.55
C SER A 248 42.36 -6.57 13.38
N PRO A 249 42.93 -5.50 12.79
CA PRO A 249 43.90 -5.66 11.72
C PRO A 249 45.02 -6.60 12.19
N PRO A 250 45.56 -7.46 11.31
CA PRO A 250 46.67 -8.31 11.67
C PRO A 250 47.83 -7.45 12.21
N PRO A 251 48.62 -7.97 13.15
CA PRO A 251 49.77 -7.25 13.69
C PRO A 251 50.66 -6.78 12.54
N SER A 252 51.19 -5.56 12.66
CA SER A 252 52.10 -5.00 11.67
C SER A 252 53.23 -5.98 11.40
N PRO A 253 53.65 -6.18 10.14
CA PRO A 253 54.77 -7.04 9.84
C PRO A 253 56.00 -6.57 10.62
N PRO A 254 56.87 -7.49 11.07
CA PRO A 254 58.09 -7.12 11.77
C PRO A 254 58.91 -6.13 10.92
N PRO A 255 59.62 -5.19 11.55
CA PRO A 255 60.44 -4.23 10.83
C PRO A 255 61.40 -4.96 9.89
N SER A 256 61.54 -4.44 8.67
CA SER A 256 62.49 -4.97 7.70
C SER A 256 63.90 -5.01 8.32
N PRO A 257 64.68 -6.08 8.07
CA PRO A 257 66.04 -6.15 8.56
C PRO A 257 66.84 -4.93 8.07
N SER A 258 67.62 -4.34 8.98
CA SER A 258 68.47 -3.19 8.67
C SER A 258 69.33 -3.48 7.44
N PRO A 259 69.48 -2.53 6.51
CA PRO A 259 70.33 -2.73 5.34
C PRO A 259 71.77 -3.03 5.80
N PRO A 260 72.50 -3.90 5.07
CA PRO A 260 73.89 -4.19 5.39
C PRO A 260 74.72 -2.89 5.36
N PRO A 261 75.77 -2.79 6.20
CA PRO A 261 76.62 -1.61 6.24
C PRO A 261 77.22 -1.34 4.85
N SER A 262 77.29 -0.06 4.49
CA SER A 262 77.88 0.38 3.23
C SER A 262 79.33 -0.10 3.11
N PRO A 263 79.77 -0.54 1.92
CA PRO A 263 81.16 -0.94 1.72
C PRO A 263 82.10 0.24 1.98
N PRO A 264 83.30 -0.02 2.52
CA PRO A 264 84.27 1.04 2.81
C PRO A 264 84.68 1.77 1.52
N PRO A 265 84.98 3.08 1.60
CA PRO A 265 85.38 3.87 0.45
C PRO A 265 86.71 3.35 -0.15
N PRO A 266 86.91 3.47 -1.46
CA PRO A 266 88.14 3.04 -2.11
C PRO A 266 89.34 3.86 -1.62
N PRO A 267 90.55 3.26 -1.59
CA PRO A 267 91.76 3.95 -1.14
C PRO A 267 92.10 5.11 -2.09
N SER A 268 92.54 6.23 -1.50
CA SER A 268 92.96 7.42 -2.23
C SER A 268 94.18 7.13 -3.10
N PRO A 269 94.25 7.66 -4.34
CA PRO A 269 95.43 7.48 -5.18
C PRO A 269 96.65 8.17 -4.55
N SER A 270 97.75 7.43 -4.47
CA SER A 270 99.05 7.95 -4.01
C SER A 270 99.68 8.83 -5.10
N PRO A 271 100.43 9.88 -4.72
CA PRO A 271 101.00 10.87 -5.64
C PRO A 271 102.09 10.29 -6.57
#